data_AF-A0A952V039-F1
#
_entry.id   AF-A0A952V039-F1
#
_cell.length_a   1.000
_cell.length_b   1.000
_cell.length_c   1.000
_cell.angle_alpha   90.00
_cell.angle_beta   90.00
_cell.angle_gamma   90.00
#
_symmetry.space_group_name_H-M   'P 1'
#
loop_
_entity.id
_entity.type
_entity.pdbx_description
1 polymer ?
#
loop_
_entity_poly.entity_id
_entity_poly.type
_entity_poly.pdbx_seq_one_letter_code
_entity_poly.pdbx_strand_id
1 'polypeptide(L)'
;MRAHLLVVASLLGCSGGPSTALSSEDGPSSSSSGQVGAATAQAIFTGRFEDPDAGACSDAGALAEVGAFGEPSAAVPSTPAPNGSTWSGKLVSVTCAVREVADEKYDVSAALRVGDDQTVRIEGRLEGTGDSKDVRVVVERPTGAWEDRTCVARLTEPNMGVASGRAWAEIRCPKLEQGEATCALTAQVRLENCTH
;
A
#
# COMPACT_ATOMS: atom_id res chain seq x y z
N MET A 1 42.77 47.11 -13.61
CA MET A 1 41.60 47.99 -13.37
C MET A 1 41.36 47.98 -11.87
N ARG A 2 41.90 48.97 -11.12
CA ARG A 2 41.16 50.07 -10.45
C ARG A 2 39.84 49.58 -9.82
N ALA A 3 39.79 49.26 -8.53
CA ALA A 3 39.81 50.12 -7.32
C ALA A 3 38.39 50.46 -6.82
N HIS A 4 38.14 50.06 -5.55
CA HIS A 4 37.23 50.55 -4.51
C HIS A 4 35.96 51.35 -4.86
N LEU A 5 34.84 51.00 -4.22
CA LEU A 5 34.11 51.97 -3.38
C LEU A 5 33.20 51.30 -2.34
N LEU A 6 33.26 51.88 -1.14
CA LEU A 6 32.54 51.57 0.09
C LEU A 6 31.61 52.78 0.35
N VAL A 7 30.31 52.60 0.62
CA VAL A 7 29.39 53.65 1.13
C VAL A 7 28.32 52.94 1.97
N VAL A 8 28.42 52.93 3.30
CA VAL A 8 27.93 53.91 4.32
C VAL A 8 26.42 53.83 4.57
N ALA A 9 26.12 53.57 5.85
CA ALA A 9 24.82 53.49 6.50
C ALA A 9 24.08 54.83 6.57
N SER A 10 22.76 54.78 6.82
CA SER A 10 22.06 55.82 7.58
C SER A 10 20.81 55.24 8.27
N LEU A 11 20.76 55.50 9.58
CA LEU A 11 19.65 55.31 10.51
C LEU A 11 18.58 56.38 10.26
N LEU A 12 17.30 56.05 10.43
CA LEU A 12 16.27 56.99 10.88
C LEU A 12 15.13 56.22 11.54
N GLY A 13 14.95 56.48 12.83
CA GLY A 13 13.77 56.05 13.58
C GLY A 13 12.60 57.00 13.38
N CYS A 14 11.40 56.54 13.69
CA CYS A 14 10.28 57.38 14.10
C CYS A 14 9.46 56.67 15.18
N SER A 15 9.19 57.46 16.20
CA SER A 15 8.42 57.25 17.41
C SER A 15 6.90 57.27 17.19
N GLY A 16 6.18 56.48 17.99
CA GLY A 16 5.00 56.94 18.73
C GLY A 16 3.63 56.89 18.04
N GLY A 17 2.70 56.19 18.69
CA GLY A 17 1.26 56.41 18.54
C GLY A 17 0.46 55.51 19.47
N PRO A 18 -0.26 56.03 20.49
CA PRO A 18 -1.27 55.26 21.19
C PRO A 18 -2.56 55.25 20.37
N SER A 19 -3.18 54.09 20.22
CA SER A 19 -4.54 53.97 19.70
C SER A 19 -5.37 53.18 20.69
N THR A 20 -6.22 53.91 21.41
CA THR A 20 -7.42 53.39 22.08
C THR A 20 -8.50 53.10 21.03
N ALA A 21 -8.91 51.84 20.91
CA ALA A 21 -10.17 51.42 20.30
C ALA A 21 -10.46 50.00 20.82
N LEU A 22 -11.46 49.87 21.70
CA LEU A 22 -12.85 49.51 21.39
C LEU A 22 -13.04 48.00 21.23
N SER A 23 -13.76 47.46 22.21
CA SER A 23 -14.30 46.11 22.25
C SER A 23 -14.96 45.73 20.92
N SER A 24 -14.62 44.56 20.41
CA SER A 24 -15.43 43.81 19.46
C SER A 24 -15.32 42.36 19.87
N GLU A 25 -16.49 41.76 20.07
CA GLU A 25 -16.70 40.46 20.67
C GLU A 25 -15.99 39.36 19.85
N ASP A 26 -15.25 38.51 20.56
CA ASP A 26 -14.67 37.27 20.07
C ASP A 26 -15.78 36.33 19.59
N GLY A 27 -16.15 36.43 18.31
CA GLY A 27 -16.71 35.30 17.59
C GLY A 27 -15.56 34.38 17.19
N PRO A 28 -15.46 33.14 17.70
CA PRO A 28 -14.48 32.20 17.16
C PRO A 28 -14.87 31.90 15.72
N SER A 29 -14.18 32.56 14.79
CA SER A 29 -14.10 32.09 13.42
C SER A 29 -13.35 30.76 13.47
N SER A 30 -14.11 29.68 13.58
CA SER A 30 -13.63 28.33 13.32
C SER A 30 -13.30 28.24 11.83
N SER A 31 -12.16 28.80 11.47
CA SER A 31 -11.44 28.43 10.25
C SER A 31 -10.99 26.99 10.46
N SER A 32 -11.89 26.04 10.20
CA SER A 32 -11.50 24.65 9.98
C SER A 32 -10.69 24.65 8.69
N SER A 33 -9.38 24.90 8.80
CA SER A 33 -8.41 24.39 7.85
C SER A 33 -8.61 22.88 7.84
N GLY A 34 -9.48 22.42 6.95
CA GLY A 34 -9.72 21.02 6.67
C GLY A 34 -8.42 20.44 6.14
N GLN A 35 -7.57 20.00 7.07
CA GLN A 35 -6.44 19.16 6.77
C GLN A 35 -7.07 17.84 6.34
N VAL A 36 -7.30 17.70 5.03
CA VAL A 36 -7.72 16.46 4.41
C VAL A 36 -6.62 15.46 4.74
N GLY A 37 -6.81 14.67 5.79
CA GLY A 37 -5.89 13.61 6.14
C GLY A 37 -5.77 12.67 4.95
N ALA A 38 -4.54 12.33 4.57
CA ALA A 38 -4.32 11.31 3.56
C ALA A 38 -5.08 10.03 3.98
N ALA A 39 -5.84 9.45 3.07
CA ALA A 39 -6.57 8.22 3.36
C ALA A 39 -5.57 7.11 3.72
N THR A 40 -5.87 6.35 4.78
CA THR A 40 -4.99 5.28 5.25
C THR A 40 -4.93 4.15 4.22
N ALA A 41 -3.71 3.67 3.93
CA ALA A 41 -3.48 2.47 3.14
C ALA A 41 -4.29 1.28 3.69
N GLN A 42 -4.93 0.52 2.82
CA GLN A 42 -5.75 -0.63 3.22
C GLN A 42 -5.65 -1.74 2.18
N ALA A 43 -5.92 -2.97 2.62
CA ALA A 43 -5.81 -4.13 1.75
C ALA A 43 -6.90 -5.18 1.99
N ILE A 44 -7.11 -6.00 0.97
CA ILE A 44 -7.70 -7.33 1.07
C ILE A 44 -6.65 -8.31 0.54
N PHE A 45 -6.39 -9.40 1.26
CA PHE A 45 -5.50 -10.47 0.84
C PHE A 45 -6.06 -11.82 1.27
N THR A 46 -6.17 -12.73 0.31
CA THR A 46 -6.39 -14.15 0.54
C THR A 46 -5.38 -14.92 -0.29
N GLY A 47 -4.89 -16.05 0.22
CA GLY A 47 -3.95 -16.86 -0.54
C GLY A 47 -3.77 -18.24 0.05
N ARG A 48 -3.16 -19.13 -0.75
CA ARG A 48 -2.93 -20.52 -0.37
C ARG A 48 -1.66 -21.04 -1.03
N PHE A 49 -0.86 -21.75 -0.27
CA PHE A 49 0.14 -22.64 -0.84
C PHE A 49 -0.50 -23.91 -1.34
N GLU A 50 -0.16 -24.26 -2.57
CA GLU A 50 -0.59 -25.45 -3.26
C GLU A 50 0.62 -26.37 -3.41
N ASP A 51 0.34 -27.67 -3.35
CA ASP A 51 1.34 -28.71 -3.51
C ASP A 51 1.31 -29.19 -4.97
N PRO A 52 2.22 -28.71 -5.83
CA PRO A 52 2.20 -29.06 -7.25
C PRO A 52 2.54 -30.55 -7.46
N ASP A 53 3.33 -31.13 -6.55
CA ASP A 53 3.85 -32.49 -6.62
C ASP A 53 3.58 -33.19 -5.29
N ALA A 54 2.43 -33.86 -5.16
CA ALA A 54 1.92 -34.52 -3.95
C ALA A 54 3.02 -34.97 -2.95
N GLY A 55 3.30 -34.12 -1.96
CA GLY A 55 4.29 -34.27 -0.89
C GLY A 55 5.45 -33.27 -0.91
N ALA A 56 5.60 -32.43 -1.94
CA ALA A 56 6.73 -31.50 -2.09
C ALA A 56 6.57 -30.21 -1.25
N CYS A 57 5.32 -29.80 -1.00
CA CYS A 57 5.01 -28.60 -0.23
C CYS A 57 4.48 -28.95 1.17
N SER A 58 5.35 -29.01 2.18
CA SER A 58 4.95 -29.25 3.58
C SER A 58 4.07 -28.14 4.15
N ASP A 59 4.16 -26.94 3.58
CA ASP A 59 3.46 -25.73 4.02
C ASP A 59 2.15 -25.48 3.25
N ALA A 60 1.67 -26.48 2.50
CA ALA A 60 0.43 -26.41 1.73
C ALA A 60 -0.75 -26.09 2.64
N GLY A 61 -1.59 -25.13 2.20
CA GLY A 61 -2.70 -24.65 3.01
C GLY A 61 -2.95 -23.16 2.86
N ALA A 62 -4.03 -22.69 3.51
CA ALA A 62 -4.42 -21.29 3.50
C ALA A 62 -3.39 -20.42 4.25
N LEU A 63 -3.15 -19.24 3.70
CA LEU A 63 -2.38 -18.17 4.31
C LEU A 63 -3.24 -17.38 5.31
N ALA A 64 -2.59 -16.60 6.18
CA ALA A 64 -3.30 -15.61 6.97
C ALA A 64 -3.94 -14.56 6.05
N GLU A 65 -5.24 -14.31 6.27
CA GLU A 65 -6.02 -13.35 5.50
C GLU A 65 -5.89 -11.93 6.05
N VAL A 66 -6.10 -10.95 5.16
CA VAL A 66 -6.24 -9.53 5.48
C VAL A 66 -7.56 -9.06 4.88
N GLY A 67 -8.52 -8.60 5.69
CA GLY A 67 -9.83 -8.19 5.17
C GLY A 67 -10.60 -9.34 4.50
N ALA A 68 -11.67 -9.00 3.77
CA ALA A 68 -12.50 -9.97 3.05
C ALA A 68 -13.03 -9.39 1.73
N PHE A 69 -13.03 -10.19 0.66
CA PHE A 69 -13.60 -9.79 -0.63
C PHE A 69 -15.14 -9.73 -0.64
N GLY A 70 -15.78 -10.27 0.40
CA GLY A 70 -17.24 -10.39 0.47
C GLY A 70 -17.77 -11.49 -0.43
N GLU A 71 -19.09 -11.51 -0.62
CA GLU A 71 -19.79 -12.47 -1.47
C GLU A 71 -20.92 -11.73 -2.20
N PRO A 72 -20.72 -11.32 -3.47
CA PRO A 72 -21.71 -10.56 -4.22
C PRO A 72 -23.05 -11.29 -4.39
N SER A 73 -23.02 -12.62 -4.58
CA SER A 73 -24.22 -13.46 -4.67
C SER A 73 -25.07 -13.43 -3.41
N ALA A 74 -24.45 -13.21 -2.26
CA ALA A 74 -25.11 -13.10 -0.96
C ALA A 74 -25.27 -11.65 -0.47
N ALA A 75 -24.99 -10.66 -1.33
CA ALA A 75 -24.97 -9.24 -0.98
C ALA A 75 -24.05 -8.88 0.21
N VAL A 76 -23.00 -9.67 0.43
CA VAL A 76 -21.98 -9.38 1.45
C VAL A 76 -20.92 -8.47 0.82
N PRO A 77 -20.78 -7.21 1.27
CA PRO A 77 -19.80 -6.30 0.69
C PRO A 77 -18.37 -6.70 1.05
N SER A 78 -17.41 -6.27 0.23
CA SER A 78 -15.98 -6.38 0.56
C SER A 78 -15.64 -5.51 1.78
N THR A 79 -14.80 -6.03 2.67
CA THR A 79 -14.33 -5.35 3.88
C THR A 79 -12.80 -5.28 3.85
N PRO A 80 -12.19 -4.19 3.33
CA PRO A 80 -10.74 -4.01 3.41
C PRO A 80 -10.30 -3.78 4.85
N ALA A 81 -9.09 -4.23 5.19
CA ALA A 81 -8.46 -3.97 6.48
C ALA A 81 -7.50 -2.76 6.35
N PRO A 82 -7.77 -1.65 7.04
CA PRO A 82 -6.85 -0.52 7.09
C PRO A 82 -5.54 -0.86 7.80
N ASN A 83 -4.45 -0.17 7.44
CA ASN A 83 -3.21 -0.21 8.19
C ASN A 83 -3.44 0.18 9.66
N GLY A 84 -2.92 -0.60 10.60
CA GLY A 84 -3.09 -0.41 12.05
C GLY A 84 -4.40 -0.96 12.61
N SER A 85 -5.27 -1.54 11.78
CA SER A 85 -6.48 -2.24 12.21
C SER A 85 -6.18 -3.62 12.80
N THR A 86 -7.20 -4.27 13.35
CA THR A 86 -7.14 -5.67 13.80
C THR A 86 -7.98 -6.55 12.89
N TRP A 87 -7.44 -7.67 12.45
CA TRP A 87 -8.17 -8.71 11.70
C TRP A 87 -7.95 -10.07 12.38
N SER A 88 -9.04 -10.80 12.65
CA SER A 88 -8.98 -12.10 13.37
C SER A 88 -8.15 -12.06 14.67
N GLY A 89 -8.24 -10.96 15.41
CA GLY A 89 -7.51 -10.75 16.67
C GLY A 89 -6.03 -10.37 16.53
N LYS A 90 -5.52 -10.15 15.31
CA LYS A 90 -4.12 -9.83 15.03
C LYS A 90 -3.99 -8.43 14.42
N LEU A 91 -2.93 -7.72 14.80
CA LEU A 91 -2.62 -6.40 14.22
C LEU A 91 -2.27 -6.54 12.75
N VAL A 92 -2.88 -5.70 11.91
CA VAL A 92 -2.61 -5.62 10.47
C VAL A 92 -1.69 -4.43 10.20
N SER A 93 -0.62 -4.66 9.44
CA SER A 93 0.15 -3.59 8.82
C SER A 93 0.08 -3.69 7.30
N VAL A 94 -0.25 -2.56 6.67
CA VAL A 94 -0.29 -2.41 5.21
C VAL A 94 0.64 -1.26 4.85
N THR A 95 1.70 -1.57 4.12
CA THR A 95 2.57 -0.56 3.50
C THR A 95 2.53 -0.80 2.00
N CYS A 96 2.15 0.20 1.21
CA CYS A 96 2.00 0.01 -0.23
C CYS A 96 2.18 1.29 -1.04
N ALA A 97 2.62 1.11 -2.28
CA ALA A 97 2.80 2.11 -3.30
C ALA A 97 2.30 1.54 -4.64
N VAL A 98 1.43 2.28 -5.33
CA VAL A 98 1.01 1.98 -6.71
C VAL A 98 1.15 3.25 -7.53
N ARG A 99 2.17 3.29 -8.38
CA ARG A 99 2.55 4.49 -9.16
C ARG A 99 2.50 4.20 -10.65
N GLU A 100 1.78 5.04 -11.38
CA GLU A 100 1.80 5.01 -12.83
C GLU A 100 3.18 5.41 -13.38
N VAL A 101 3.66 4.65 -14.36
CA VAL A 101 4.93 4.89 -15.03
C VAL A 101 4.70 5.44 -16.44
N ALA A 102 3.93 4.73 -17.25
CA ALA A 102 3.49 5.12 -18.60
C ALA A 102 2.50 4.09 -19.14
N ASP A 103 1.64 4.49 -20.09
CA ASP A 103 0.82 3.58 -20.92
C ASP A 103 0.05 2.51 -20.12
N GLU A 104 -0.65 2.93 -19.07
CA GLU A 104 -1.39 2.03 -18.16
C GLU A 104 -0.50 0.96 -17.49
N LYS A 105 0.78 1.27 -17.27
CA LYS A 105 1.71 0.43 -16.49
C LYS A 105 2.01 1.07 -15.16
N TYR A 106 1.94 0.28 -14.10
CA TYR A 106 2.02 0.73 -12.73
C TYR A 106 3.09 -0.05 -11.98
N ASP A 107 4.05 0.64 -11.38
CA ASP A 107 4.94 0.02 -10.40
C ASP A 107 4.15 -0.21 -9.11
N VAL A 108 4.13 -1.46 -8.66
CA VAL A 108 3.46 -1.91 -7.43
C VAL A 108 4.52 -2.41 -6.45
N SER A 109 4.45 -1.92 -5.22
CA SER A 109 5.21 -2.42 -4.08
C SER A 109 4.27 -2.49 -2.89
N ALA A 110 4.11 -3.66 -2.28
CA ALA A 110 3.25 -3.85 -1.13
C ALA A 110 3.88 -4.81 -0.13
N ALA A 111 3.69 -4.52 1.16
CA ALA A 111 3.99 -5.39 2.28
C ALA A 111 2.76 -5.47 3.19
N LEU A 112 2.25 -6.68 3.38
CA LEU A 112 1.09 -7.00 4.20
C LEU A 112 1.53 -7.88 5.35
N ARG A 113 1.35 -7.43 6.59
CA ARG A 113 1.69 -8.20 7.80
C ARG A 113 0.44 -8.44 8.64
N VAL A 114 0.28 -9.67 9.13
CA VAL A 114 -0.79 -10.07 10.07
C VAL A 114 -0.15 -10.68 11.30
N GLY A 115 -0.20 -9.95 12.42
CA GLY A 115 0.47 -10.34 13.66
C GLY A 115 1.97 -10.57 13.46
N ASP A 116 2.49 -11.62 14.07
CA ASP A 116 3.88 -12.07 13.91
C ASP A 116 4.01 -13.32 13.04
N ASP A 117 2.89 -13.79 12.46
CA ASP A 117 2.82 -15.10 11.80
C ASP A 117 3.18 -15.04 10.32
N GLN A 118 2.93 -13.90 9.67
CA GLN A 118 3.10 -13.79 8.22
C GLN A 118 3.39 -12.37 7.78
N THR A 119 4.34 -12.22 6.85
CA THR A 119 4.50 -11.02 6.02
C THR A 119 4.49 -11.43 4.55
N VAL A 120 3.63 -10.81 3.75
CA VAL A 120 3.58 -11.01 2.29
C VAL A 120 4.09 -9.75 1.62
N ARG A 121 5.10 -9.87 0.76
CA ARG A 121 5.60 -8.78 -0.08
C ARG A 121 5.29 -9.08 -1.54
N ILE A 122 4.82 -8.06 -2.25
CA ILE A 122 4.47 -8.11 -3.67
C ILE A 122 5.16 -6.92 -4.34
N GLU A 123 6.01 -7.19 -5.31
CA GLU A 123 6.77 -6.19 -6.04
C GLU A 123 6.73 -6.50 -7.53
N GLY A 124 6.43 -5.52 -8.37
CA GLY A 124 6.43 -5.74 -9.82
C GLY A 124 5.80 -4.60 -10.58
N ARG A 125 5.81 -4.71 -11.90
CA ARG A 125 5.08 -3.79 -12.78
C ARG A 125 3.81 -4.48 -13.26
N LEU A 126 2.67 -3.88 -12.97
CA LEU A 126 1.38 -4.36 -13.42
C LEU A 126 0.87 -3.55 -14.60
N GLU A 127 0.25 -4.23 -15.54
CA GLU A 127 -0.47 -3.66 -16.68
C GLU A 127 -1.94 -3.43 -16.29
N GLY A 128 -2.53 -2.34 -16.75
CA GLY A 128 -3.95 -2.02 -16.54
C GLY A 128 -4.89 -2.96 -17.29
N THR A 129 -4.36 -3.71 -18.26
CA THR A 129 -5.05 -4.76 -19.01
C THR A 129 -4.13 -5.96 -19.21
N GLY A 130 -4.69 -7.18 -19.26
CA GLY A 130 -3.92 -8.40 -19.51
C GLY A 130 -3.15 -8.94 -18.31
N ASP A 131 -2.29 -9.94 -18.58
CA ASP A 131 -1.45 -10.61 -17.59
C ASP A 131 -0.12 -9.86 -17.41
N SER A 132 0.24 -9.56 -16.17
CA SER A 132 1.54 -8.98 -15.82
C SER A 132 2.49 -10.06 -15.34
N LYS A 133 3.66 -10.17 -15.97
CA LYS A 133 4.68 -11.18 -15.64
C LYS A 133 5.76 -10.60 -14.74
N ASP A 134 6.67 -11.47 -14.30
CA ASP A 134 7.85 -11.10 -13.52
C ASP A 134 7.50 -10.37 -12.21
N VAL A 135 6.36 -10.73 -11.62
CA VAL A 135 5.95 -10.25 -10.31
C VAL A 135 6.73 -11.04 -9.27
N ARG A 136 7.41 -10.33 -8.39
CA ARG A 136 8.10 -10.89 -7.24
C ARG A 136 7.13 -11.00 -6.07
N VAL A 137 7.06 -12.20 -5.49
CA VAL A 137 6.32 -12.46 -4.27
C VAL A 137 7.25 -13.07 -3.25
N VAL A 138 7.19 -12.56 -2.02
CA VAL A 138 7.85 -13.15 -0.86
C VAL A 138 6.81 -13.38 0.22
N VAL A 139 6.72 -14.60 0.73
CA VAL A 139 5.90 -14.95 1.89
C VAL A 139 6.81 -15.37 3.02
N GLU A 140 6.97 -14.51 4.01
CA GLU A 140 7.72 -14.77 5.23
C GLU A 140 6.80 -15.32 6.31
N ARG A 141 7.24 -16.40 6.96
CA ARG A 141 6.60 -17.04 8.11
C ARG A 141 7.67 -17.37 9.17
N PRO A 142 7.30 -17.76 10.40
CA PRO A 142 8.27 -18.25 11.39
C PRO A 142 9.13 -19.43 10.89
N THR A 143 8.61 -20.24 9.97
CA THR A 143 9.34 -21.37 9.36
C THR A 143 10.39 -20.92 8.33
N GLY A 144 10.28 -19.70 7.81
CA GLY A 144 11.21 -19.07 6.86
C GLY A 144 10.49 -18.32 5.73
N ALA A 145 11.23 -18.00 4.67
CA ALA A 145 10.75 -17.19 3.55
C ALA A 145 10.65 -17.99 2.26
N TRP A 146 9.50 -17.90 1.62
CA TRP A 146 9.19 -18.47 0.31
C TRP A 146 9.26 -17.34 -0.73
N GLU A 147 10.07 -17.48 -1.78
CA GLU A 147 10.23 -16.44 -2.81
C GLU A 147 10.08 -17.01 -4.24
N ASP A 148 9.47 -16.22 -5.12
CA ASP A 148 9.45 -16.40 -6.57
C ASP A 148 9.47 -15.01 -7.22
N ARG A 149 10.13 -14.90 -8.37
CA ARG A 149 10.24 -13.67 -9.18
C ARG A 149 9.52 -13.78 -10.51
N THR A 150 8.92 -14.93 -10.79
CA THR A 150 8.29 -15.28 -12.06
C THR A 150 6.77 -15.40 -11.93
N CYS A 151 6.21 -14.90 -10.83
CA CYS A 151 4.76 -14.91 -10.63
C CYS A 151 4.06 -14.06 -11.69
N VAL A 152 2.80 -14.43 -11.95
CA VAL A 152 1.92 -13.72 -12.88
C VAL A 152 0.78 -13.10 -12.09
N ALA A 153 0.55 -11.80 -12.31
CA ALA A 153 -0.66 -11.13 -11.84
C ALA A 153 -1.69 -11.03 -12.97
N ARG A 154 -2.94 -11.35 -12.66
CA ARG A 154 -4.06 -11.45 -13.61
C ARG A 154 -5.26 -10.64 -13.13
N LEU A 155 -5.97 -10.07 -14.09
CA LEU A 155 -7.24 -9.37 -13.87
C LEU A 155 -8.39 -10.33 -14.25
N THR A 156 -8.68 -11.30 -13.37
CA THR A 156 -9.64 -12.39 -13.62
C THR A 156 -11.10 -12.02 -13.39
N GLU A 157 -11.36 -10.98 -12.59
CA GLU A 157 -12.71 -10.51 -12.26
C GLU A 157 -13.07 -9.21 -13.01
N PRO A 158 -14.35 -8.97 -13.36
CA PRO A 158 -14.75 -7.79 -14.14
C PRO A 158 -14.38 -6.44 -13.52
N ASN A 159 -14.26 -6.37 -12.19
CA ASN A 159 -13.94 -5.15 -11.46
C ASN A 159 -12.46 -5.08 -11.00
N MET A 160 -11.64 -6.08 -11.36
CA MET A 160 -10.19 -6.00 -11.15
C MET A 160 -9.58 -4.93 -12.06
N GLY A 161 -8.46 -4.37 -11.61
CA GLY A 161 -7.76 -3.33 -12.34
C GLY A 161 -6.67 -2.70 -11.52
N VAL A 162 -5.82 -1.93 -12.21
CA VAL A 162 -4.70 -1.21 -11.61
C VAL A 162 -4.76 0.25 -12.02
N ALA A 163 -4.49 1.12 -11.07
CA ALA A 163 -4.40 2.56 -11.29
C ALA A 163 -3.58 3.21 -10.17
N SER A 164 -3.20 4.47 -10.34
CA SER A 164 -2.50 5.20 -9.28
C SER A 164 -3.22 5.10 -7.93
N GLY A 165 -2.50 4.65 -6.90
CA GLY A 165 -2.99 4.41 -5.55
C GLY A 165 -3.82 3.14 -5.32
N ARG A 166 -4.10 2.31 -6.35
CA ARG A 166 -4.91 1.10 -6.21
C ARG A 166 -4.51 -0.03 -7.15
N ALA A 167 -4.56 -1.27 -6.67
CA ALA A 167 -4.34 -2.45 -7.49
C ALA A 167 -5.23 -3.59 -7.03
N TRP A 168 -5.91 -4.28 -7.93
CA TRP A 168 -6.65 -5.50 -7.63
C TRP A 168 -6.32 -6.55 -8.68
N ALA A 169 -5.69 -7.65 -8.25
CA ALA A 169 -5.30 -8.75 -9.11
C ALA A 169 -5.33 -10.09 -8.37
N GLU A 170 -5.43 -11.16 -9.14
CA GLU A 170 -5.06 -12.51 -8.73
C GLU A 170 -3.57 -12.73 -9.04
N ILE A 171 -2.80 -13.27 -8.09
CA ILE A 171 -1.38 -13.57 -8.26
C ILE A 171 -1.20 -15.08 -8.23
N ARG A 172 -0.50 -15.62 -9.24
CA ARG A 172 -0.10 -17.02 -9.30
C ARG A 172 1.41 -17.13 -9.38
N CYS A 173 2.01 -17.80 -8.41
CA CYS A 173 3.42 -18.19 -8.46
C CYS A 173 3.47 -19.70 -8.69
N PRO A 174 3.98 -20.16 -9.85
CA PRO A 174 4.04 -21.59 -10.12
C PRO A 174 5.03 -22.31 -9.20
N LYS A 175 6.05 -21.59 -8.70
CA LYS A 175 7.13 -22.19 -7.92
C LYS A 175 7.78 -21.19 -6.96
N LEU A 176 7.19 -21.04 -5.78
CA LEU A 176 7.85 -20.46 -4.61
C LEU A 176 8.89 -21.44 -4.06
N GLU A 177 10.08 -20.94 -3.75
CA GLU A 177 11.18 -21.73 -3.22
C GLU A 177 11.52 -21.32 -1.78
N GLN A 178 11.81 -22.31 -0.94
CA GLN A 178 12.40 -22.15 0.39
C GLN A 178 13.53 -23.19 0.56
N GLY A 179 14.77 -22.79 0.25
CA GLY A 179 15.88 -23.73 0.17
C GLY A 179 15.64 -24.72 -0.97
N GLU A 180 15.53 -26.01 -0.66
CA GLU A 180 15.23 -27.07 -1.65
C GLU A 180 13.72 -27.37 -1.75
N ALA A 181 12.89 -26.85 -0.85
CA ALA A 181 11.45 -27.07 -0.85
C ALA A 181 10.74 -26.14 -1.84
N THR A 182 9.65 -26.63 -2.44
CA THR A 182 8.89 -25.90 -3.46
C THR A 182 7.40 -25.96 -3.19
N CYS A 183 6.71 -24.83 -3.33
CA CYS A 183 5.25 -24.71 -3.27
C CYS A 183 4.76 -23.87 -4.45
N ALA A 184 3.53 -24.08 -4.91
CA ALA A 184 2.85 -23.11 -5.74
C ALA A 184 2.04 -22.14 -4.84
N LEU A 185 1.74 -20.93 -5.32
CA LEU A 185 0.87 -19.98 -4.65
C LEU A 185 -0.21 -19.51 -5.60
N THR A 186 -1.45 -19.56 -5.12
CA THR A 186 -2.57 -18.80 -5.69
C THR A 186 -3.06 -17.83 -4.62
N ALA A 187 -3.10 -16.53 -4.96
CA ALA A 187 -3.55 -15.47 -4.07
C ALA A 187 -4.38 -14.43 -4.80
N GLN A 188 -5.22 -13.70 -4.07
CA GLN A 188 -5.93 -12.53 -4.54
C GLN A 188 -5.58 -11.35 -3.63
N VAL A 189 -5.23 -10.22 -4.22
CA VAL A 189 -4.87 -9.00 -3.48
C VAL A 189 -5.64 -7.81 -4.04
N ARG A 190 -6.16 -6.97 -3.14
CA ARG A 190 -6.69 -5.64 -3.44
C ARG A 190 -6.03 -4.63 -2.52
N LEU A 191 -5.45 -3.61 -3.11
CA LEU A 191 -4.69 -2.54 -2.47
C LEU A 191 -5.40 -1.22 -2.75
N GLU A 192 -5.59 -0.40 -1.73
CA GLU A 192 -6.24 0.91 -1.86
C GLU A 192 -5.53 1.96 -1.00
N ASN A 193 -5.61 3.21 -1.44
CA ASN A 193 -4.93 4.36 -0.83
C ASN A 193 -3.39 4.18 -0.74
N CYS A 194 -2.80 3.51 -1.74
CA CYS A 194 -1.37 3.21 -1.82
C CYS A 194 -0.60 4.30 -2.57
N THR A 195 -0.64 5.53 -2.06
CA THR A 195 -0.05 6.71 -2.70
C THR A 195 1.32 7.11 -2.15
N HIS A 196 1.90 6.28 -1.28
CA HIS A 196 3.16 6.56 -0.59
C HIS A 196 4.39 6.21 -1.43
#